data_AF-I0YPI9-F1
#
_entry.id   AF-I0YPI9-F1
#
_cell.length_a   1.000
_cell.length_b   1.000
_cell.length_c   1.000
_cell.angle_alpha   90.00
_cell.angle_beta   90.00
_cell.angle_gamma   90.00
#
_symmetry.space_group_name_H-M   'P 1'
#
loop_
_entity.id
_entity.type
_entity.pdbx_description
1 polymer ?
#
loop_
_entity_poly.entity_id
_entity_poly.type
_entity_poly.pdbx_seq_one_letter_code
_entity_poly.pdbx_strand_id
1 'polypeptide(L)'
;MDFRDYGGKTRFSGKAITIQCLETNQVLRETLDEAGEGRVLVVDGQASKRCALLGDILGAKLHRNGFSGIIINGCVRDTEDLGKLPVGVKALNTCPVKPGKAPVGTKGEPVTFAGITINTGDWIYACADGVVVSKEELVI
;
A
#
# COMPACT_ATOMS: atom_id res chain seq x y z
N MET A 1 8.26 12.03 -7.15
CA MET A 1 7.56 10.75 -7.44
C MET A 1 6.20 10.95 -6.83
N ASP A 2 5.17 11.08 -7.65
CA ASP A 2 3.91 11.68 -7.17
C ASP A 2 2.88 10.57 -6.97
N PHE A 3 2.66 10.21 -5.71
CA PHE A 3 1.60 9.29 -5.33
C PHE A 3 0.24 9.97 -5.54
N ARG A 4 -0.69 9.24 -6.13
CA ARG A 4 -2.09 9.67 -6.30
C ARG A 4 -2.98 8.92 -5.34
N ASP A 5 -4.02 9.60 -4.86
CA ASP A 5 -5.08 9.00 -4.04
C ASP A 5 -6.06 8.22 -4.92
N TYR A 6 -6.30 6.97 -4.54
CA TYR A 6 -7.27 6.07 -5.18
C TYR A 6 -8.29 5.50 -4.19
N GLY A 7 -8.09 5.71 -2.88
CA GLY A 7 -9.01 5.25 -1.84
C GLY A 7 -9.99 6.35 -1.44
N GLY A 8 -11.10 5.97 -0.83
CA GLY A 8 -12.09 6.93 -0.32
C GLY A 8 -11.62 7.76 0.88
N LYS A 9 -10.47 7.42 1.48
CA LYS A 9 -9.79 8.25 2.47
C LYS A 9 -8.50 8.82 1.91
N THR A 10 -8.38 10.15 1.92
CA THR A 10 -7.14 10.88 1.56
C THR A 10 -6.22 11.09 2.75
N ARG A 11 -6.70 10.86 3.97
CA ARG A 11 -5.93 10.94 5.22
C ARG A 11 -5.98 9.62 5.97
N PHE A 12 -4.82 9.08 6.29
CA PHE A 12 -4.68 7.83 7.04
C PHE A 12 -3.28 7.74 7.67
N SER A 13 -3.19 7.00 8.77
CA SER A 13 -1.93 6.77 9.48
C SER A 13 -1.94 5.43 10.22
N GLY A 14 -0.76 4.96 10.60
CA GLY A 14 -0.58 3.73 11.37
C GLY A 14 0.82 3.15 11.23
N LYS A 15 1.10 2.09 11.98
CA LYS A 15 2.38 1.36 11.89
C LYS A 15 2.51 0.66 10.53
N ALA A 16 3.69 0.74 9.93
CA ALA A 16 4.02 0.17 8.64
C ALA A 16 4.16 -1.35 8.73
N ILE A 17 3.66 -2.04 7.72
CA ILE A 17 4.14 -3.36 7.33
C ILE A 17 4.70 -3.22 5.93
N THR A 18 5.97 -3.58 5.77
CA THR A 18 6.68 -3.45 4.51
C THR A 18 6.57 -4.75 3.70
N ILE A 19 6.36 -4.60 2.40
CA ILE A 19 6.32 -5.71 1.45
C ILE A 19 7.14 -5.30 0.24
N GLN A 20 8.05 -6.15 -0.21
CA GLN A 20 8.75 -5.97 -1.48
C GLN A 20 8.30 -7.06 -2.44
N CYS A 21 7.91 -6.68 -3.66
CA CYS A 21 7.56 -7.63 -4.71
C CYS A 21 7.83 -7.04 -6.10
N LEU A 22 7.83 -7.90 -7.12
CA LEU A 22 7.94 -7.46 -8.52
C LEU A 22 6.90 -8.18 -9.35
N GLU A 23 5.89 -7.42 -9.78
CA GLU A 23 4.84 -7.89 -10.70
C GLU A 23 4.06 -9.12 -10.24
N THR A 24 4.04 -9.35 -8.93
CA THR A 24 3.24 -10.35 -8.25
C THR A 24 2.68 -9.75 -6.97
N ASN A 25 1.50 -10.18 -6.55
CA ASN A 25 0.86 -9.72 -5.32
C ASN A 25 0.55 -10.85 -4.34
N GLN A 26 1.22 -11.99 -4.45
CA GLN A 26 0.97 -13.14 -3.58
C GLN A 26 1.22 -12.81 -2.09
N VAL A 27 2.37 -12.21 -1.76
CA VAL A 27 2.70 -11.78 -0.38
C VAL A 27 1.73 -10.72 0.14
N LEU A 28 1.28 -9.81 -0.72
CA LEU A 28 0.26 -8.82 -0.39
C LEU A 28 -1.09 -9.48 -0.07
N ARG A 29 -1.50 -10.48 -0.85
CA ARG A 29 -2.75 -11.22 -0.63
C ARG A 29 -2.77 -11.93 0.73
N GLU A 30 -1.68 -12.60 1.05
CA GLU A 30 -1.47 -13.30 2.32
C GLU A 30 -1.44 -12.33 3.50
N THR A 31 -0.71 -11.22 3.37
CA THR A 31 -0.67 -10.19 4.43
C THR A 31 -2.06 -9.59 4.66
N LEU A 32 -2.84 -9.42 3.60
CA LEU A 32 -4.21 -8.94 3.71
C LEU A 32 -5.15 -9.95 4.39
N ASP A 33 -4.81 -11.24 4.55
CA ASP A 33 -5.60 -12.19 5.36
C ASP A 33 -5.43 -11.98 6.86
N GLU A 34 -4.39 -11.27 7.29
CA GLU A 34 -4.13 -10.96 8.69
C GLU A 34 -4.99 -9.78 9.19
N ALA A 35 -5.11 -9.65 10.52
CA ALA A 35 -5.78 -8.52 11.14
C ALA A 35 -4.99 -7.22 10.89
N GLY A 36 -5.63 -6.19 10.36
CA GLY A 36 -5.01 -4.92 10.02
C GLY A 36 -4.63 -4.07 11.22
N GLU A 37 -5.46 -4.05 12.28
CA GLU A 37 -5.20 -3.31 13.53
C GLU A 37 -4.83 -1.83 13.31
N GLY A 38 -5.42 -1.19 12.30
CA GLY A 38 -5.09 0.19 11.94
C GLY A 38 -3.70 0.39 11.30
N ARG A 39 -3.00 -0.70 10.97
CA ARG A 39 -1.68 -0.64 10.31
C ARG A 39 -1.80 -0.16 8.86
N VAL A 40 -0.66 0.30 8.33
CA VAL A 40 -0.51 0.77 6.95
C VAL A 40 0.40 -0.19 6.19
N LEU A 41 -0.05 -0.66 5.03
CA LEU A 41 0.79 -1.47 4.15
C LEU A 41 1.67 -0.57 3.28
N VAL A 42 2.96 -0.85 3.24
CA VAL A 42 3.95 -0.12 2.43
C VAL A 42 4.55 -1.12 1.44
N VAL A 43 4.12 -1.04 0.19
CA VAL A 43 4.45 -2.03 -0.84
C VAL A 43 5.42 -1.44 -1.85
N ASP A 44 6.62 -2.00 -1.93
CA ASP A 44 7.57 -1.71 -2.99
C ASP A 44 7.39 -2.67 -4.17
N GLY A 45 6.73 -2.17 -5.22
CA GLY A 45 6.56 -2.82 -6.52
C GLY A 45 7.65 -2.47 -7.54
N GLN A 46 8.77 -1.91 -7.08
CA GLN A 46 9.89 -1.41 -7.90
C GLN A 46 9.46 -0.39 -8.96
N ALA A 47 8.43 0.40 -8.65
CA ALA A 47 7.81 1.37 -9.56
C ALA A 47 7.36 0.77 -10.91
N SER A 48 7.12 -0.55 -10.98
CA SER A 48 6.69 -1.20 -12.22
C SER A 48 5.33 -0.67 -12.66
N LYS A 49 5.24 -0.36 -13.96
CA LYS A 49 4.01 0.04 -14.64
C LYS A 49 3.39 -1.09 -15.47
N ARG A 50 3.96 -2.29 -15.41
CA ARG A 50 3.55 -3.43 -16.26
C ARG A 50 2.31 -4.15 -15.73
N CYS A 51 1.98 -4.03 -14.44
CA CYS A 51 0.76 -4.59 -13.86
C CYS A 51 0.31 -3.82 -12.62
N ALA A 52 -0.93 -4.04 -12.18
CA ALA A 52 -1.47 -3.49 -10.95
C ALA A 52 -1.35 -4.48 -9.77
N LEU A 53 -0.80 -4.03 -8.65
CA LEU A 53 -0.64 -4.86 -7.45
C LEU A 53 -1.92 -4.94 -6.61
N LEU A 54 -2.77 -3.91 -6.69
CA LEU A 54 -4.05 -3.81 -5.97
C LEU A 54 -5.19 -3.50 -6.95
N GLY A 55 -6.34 -4.13 -6.72
CA GLY A 55 -7.63 -3.80 -7.35
C GLY A 55 -8.76 -3.87 -6.33
N ASP A 56 -10.00 -3.73 -6.79
CA ASP A 56 -11.23 -3.68 -5.99
C ASP A 56 -11.34 -4.78 -4.91
N ILE A 57 -11.13 -6.04 -5.28
CA ILE A 57 -11.27 -7.20 -4.38
C ILE A 57 -10.29 -7.11 -3.20
N LEU A 58 -9.03 -6.74 -3.50
CA LEU A 58 -8.00 -6.62 -2.46
C LEU A 58 -8.17 -5.33 -1.67
N GLY A 59 -8.63 -4.24 -2.29
CA GLY A 59 -9.01 -3.02 -1.59
C GLY A 59 -10.14 -3.27 -0.59
N ALA A 60 -11.16 -4.03 -0.99
CA ALA A 60 -12.27 -4.38 -0.10
C ALA A 60 -11.80 -5.26 1.08
N LYS A 61 -10.83 -6.15 0.84
CA LYS A 61 -10.19 -6.96 1.89
C LYS A 61 -9.35 -6.11 2.84
N LEU A 62 -8.57 -5.17 2.31
CA LEU A 62 -7.81 -4.18 3.08
C LEU A 62 -8.71 -3.43 4.07
N HIS A 63 -9.84 -2.91 3.57
CA HIS A 63 -10.81 -2.24 4.44
C HIS A 63 -11.42 -3.19 5.47
N ARG A 64 -11.94 -4.35 5.02
CA ARG A 64 -12.65 -5.32 5.87
C ARG A 64 -11.79 -5.84 7.03
N ASN A 65 -10.51 -6.04 6.78
CA ASN A 65 -9.59 -6.57 7.78
C ASN A 65 -9.01 -5.47 8.69
N GLY A 66 -9.44 -4.21 8.54
CA GLY A 66 -9.14 -3.15 9.50
C GLY A 66 -7.79 -2.47 9.29
N PHE A 67 -7.24 -2.51 8.07
CA PHE A 67 -6.08 -1.68 7.74
C PHE A 67 -6.49 -0.21 7.58
N SER A 68 -5.61 0.70 7.96
CA SER A 68 -5.82 2.15 7.83
C SER A 68 -5.61 2.60 6.38
N GLY A 69 -4.62 2.01 5.70
CA GLY A 69 -4.38 2.26 4.29
C GLY A 69 -3.23 1.45 3.69
N ILE A 70 -2.93 1.75 2.43
CA ILE A 70 -1.84 1.16 1.66
C ILE A 70 -1.16 2.21 0.78
N ILE A 71 0.17 2.15 0.72
CA ILE A 71 1.02 2.93 -0.18
C ILE A 71 1.75 1.96 -1.10
N ILE A 72 1.65 2.15 -2.41
CA ILE A 72 2.20 1.23 -3.42
C ILE A 72 3.16 1.99 -4.33
N ASN A 73 4.46 1.67 -4.26
CA ASN A 73 5.44 2.07 -5.26
C ASN A 73 5.26 1.23 -6.54
N GLY A 74 4.17 1.49 -7.26
CA GLY A 74 3.69 0.71 -8.40
C GLY A 74 2.31 1.14 -8.84
N CYS A 75 1.59 0.27 -9.53
CA CYS A 75 0.28 0.59 -10.09
C CYS A 75 -0.90 -0.11 -9.38
N VAL A 76 -2.09 0.47 -9.55
CA VAL A 76 -3.38 -0.08 -9.12
C VAL A 76 -4.36 -0.17 -10.29
N ARG A 77 -5.53 -0.76 -10.05
CA ARG A 77 -6.64 -0.83 -11.02
C ARG A 77 -7.98 -0.74 -10.30
N ASP A 78 -9.06 -0.73 -11.08
CA ASP A 78 -10.44 -0.68 -10.56
C ASP A 78 -10.65 0.59 -9.68
N THR A 79 -10.11 1.73 -10.13
CA THR A 79 -9.96 2.94 -9.32
C THR A 79 -11.29 3.57 -8.91
N GLU A 80 -12.34 3.40 -9.72
CA GLU A 80 -13.68 3.87 -9.39
C GLU A 80 -14.22 3.16 -8.13
N ASP A 81 -14.01 1.85 -8.05
CA ASP A 81 -14.45 1.04 -6.91
C ASP A 81 -13.54 1.25 -5.70
N LEU A 82 -12.22 1.34 -5.91
CA LEU A 82 -11.28 1.71 -4.84
C LEU A 82 -11.64 3.05 -4.19
N GLY A 83 -12.07 4.04 -4.97
CA GLY A 83 -12.44 5.37 -4.48
C GLY A 83 -13.69 5.37 -3.59
N LYS A 84 -14.51 4.33 -3.65
CA LYS A 84 -15.71 4.15 -2.81
C LYS A 84 -15.38 3.49 -1.46
N LEU A 85 -14.20 2.90 -1.31
CA LEU A 85 -13.82 2.18 -0.09
C LEU A 85 -13.30 3.14 0.99
N PRO A 86 -13.76 3.05 2.25
CA PRO A 86 -13.36 3.96 3.33
C PRO A 86 -11.99 3.60 3.94
N VAL A 87 -10.98 3.48 3.07
CA VAL A 87 -9.58 3.13 3.38
C VAL A 87 -8.63 3.99 2.54
N GLY A 88 -7.41 4.21 3.04
CA GLY A 88 -6.37 4.91 2.30
C GLY A 88 -5.77 4.04 1.21
N VAL A 89 -5.68 4.55 -0.02
CA VAL A 89 -4.93 3.89 -1.11
C VAL A 89 -4.15 4.94 -1.87
N LYS A 90 -2.81 4.84 -1.85
CA LYS A 90 -1.91 5.69 -2.62
C LYS A 90 -1.05 4.84 -3.55
N ALA A 91 -0.91 5.24 -4.80
CA ALA A 91 -0.06 4.55 -5.77
C ALA A 91 0.50 5.49 -6.84
N LEU A 92 1.49 5.04 -7.62
CA LEU A 92 2.12 5.87 -8.65
C LEU A 92 1.25 6.05 -9.91
N ASN A 93 0.52 5.00 -10.32
CA ASN A 93 -0.28 5.05 -11.54
C ASN A 93 -1.36 3.95 -11.56
N THR A 94 -2.09 3.88 -12.67
CA THR A 94 -3.04 2.80 -12.97
C THR A 94 -2.48 1.85 -14.03
N CYS A 95 -2.79 0.56 -13.95
CA CYS A 95 -2.50 -0.41 -15.00
C CYS A 95 -3.59 -1.49 -15.08
N PRO A 96 -4.23 -1.75 -16.23
CA PRO A 96 -5.33 -2.72 -16.31
C PRO A 96 -4.87 -4.17 -16.16
N VAL A 97 -3.58 -4.44 -16.36
CA VAL A 97 -3.00 -5.79 -16.37
C VAL A 97 -2.92 -6.35 -14.96
N LYS A 98 -3.41 -7.59 -14.78
CA LYS A 98 -3.32 -8.33 -13.52
C LYS A 98 -1.87 -8.73 -13.23
N PRO A 99 -1.45 -8.75 -11.95
CA PRO A 99 -0.11 -9.21 -11.60
C PRO A 99 -0.04 -10.74 -11.72
N GLY A 100 1.19 -11.25 -11.81
CA GLY A 100 1.47 -12.66 -11.71
C GLY A 100 1.10 -13.24 -10.33
N LYS A 101 1.17 -14.56 -10.23
CA LYS A 101 0.87 -15.32 -9.00
C LYS A 101 2.11 -16.01 -8.40
N ALA A 102 3.30 -15.66 -8.87
CA ALA A 102 4.53 -16.24 -8.36
C ALA A 102 4.68 -15.85 -6.87
N PRO A 103 5.02 -16.77 -5.95
CA PRO A 103 5.23 -16.48 -4.53
C PRO A 103 6.61 -15.82 -4.32
N VAL A 104 6.86 -14.73 -5.04
CA VAL A 104 8.14 -14.01 -5.03
C VAL A 104 7.91 -12.68 -4.34
N GLY A 105 8.69 -12.42 -3.30
CA GLY A 105 8.63 -11.19 -2.52
C GLY A 105 9.01 -11.43 -1.07
N THR A 106 9.19 -10.35 -0.33
CA THR A 106 9.50 -10.38 1.09
C THR A 106 8.49 -9.55 1.85
N LYS A 107 8.22 -9.94 3.10
CA LYS A 107 7.42 -9.19 4.07
C LYS A 107 8.29 -8.91 5.27
N GLY A 108 8.21 -7.70 5.83
CA GLY A 108 8.96 -7.32 7.03
C GLY A 108 10.31 -6.66 6.75
N GLU A 109 10.89 -6.89 5.58
CA GLU A 109 12.18 -6.30 5.19
C GLU A 109 12.06 -4.80 4.87
N PRO A 110 13.10 -4.00 5.15
CA PRO A 110 13.10 -2.58 4.82
C PRO A 110 12.91 -2.35 3.31
N VAL A 111 12.05 -1.40 2.95
CA VAL A 111 11.84 -0.98 1.56
C VAL A 111 12.35 0.44 1.36
N THR A 112 12.91 0.73 0.17
CA THR A 112 13.46 2.07 -0.13
C THR A 112 12.94 2.59 -1.45
N PHE A 113 12.16 3.66 -1.39
CA PHE A 113 11.68 4.39 -2.56
C PHE A 113 11.49 5.87 -2.22
N ALA A 114 11.46 6.73 -3.26
CA ALA A 114 11.39 8.19 -3.09
C ALA A 114 12.48 8.79 -2.16
N GLY A 115 13.64 8.12 -2.06
CA GLY A 115 14.76 8.57 -1.22
C GLY A 115 14.61 8.29 0.28
N ILE A 116 13.60 7.52 0.69
CA ILE A 116 13.34 7.19 2.10
C ILE A 116 13.35 5.67 2.27
N THR A 117 14.00 5.19 3.33
CA THR A 117 13.93 3.80 3.77
C THR A 117 12.86 3.68 4.85
N ILE A 118 11.95 2.73 4.67
CA ILE A 118 10.82 2.46 5.58
C ILE A 118 11.00 1.05 6.13
N ASN A 119 10.90 0.90 7.44
CA ASN A 119 10.98 -0.37 8.15
C ASN A 119 9.59 -0.80 8.61
N THR A 120 9.36 -2.11 8.74
CA THR A 120 8.17 -2.58 9.45
C THR A 120 8.20 -2.08 10.89
N GLY A 121 7.09 -1.51 11.35
CA GLY A 121 6.97 -0.87 12.67
C GLY A 121 7.10 0.64 12.66
N ASP A 122 7.70 1.25 11.62
CA ASP A 122 7.73 2.71 11.47
C ASP A 122 6.31 3.27 11.35
N TRP A 123 6.08 4.50 11.78
CA TRP A 123 4.80 5.18 11.64
C TRP A 123 4.68 5.91 10.31
N ILE A 124 3.57 5.66 9.63
CA ILE A 124 3.20 6.32 8.38
C ILE A 124 2.09 7.33 8.65
N TYR A 125 2.24 8.53 8.10
CA TYR A 125 1.21 9.57 8.07
C TYR A 125 1.04 10.03 6.64
N ALA A 126 -0.14 9.81 6.07
CA ALA A 126 -0.43 10.15 4.68
C ALA A 126 -1.60 11.14 4.60
N CYS A 127 -1.43 12.17 3.78
CA CYS A 127 -2.47 13.15 3.43
C CYS A 127 -2.44 13.46 1.92
N ALA A 128 -3.25 14.42 1.47
CA ALA A 128 -3.26 14.87 0.08
C ALA A 128 -1.90 15.47 -0.36
N ASP A 129 -1.16 16.09 0.57
CA ASP A 129 0.11 16.77 0.27
C ASP A 129 1.29 15.80 0.18
N GLY A 130 1.24 14.68 0.89
CA GLY A 130 2.35 13.74 0.90
C GLY A 130 2.27 12.66 1.97
N VAL A 131 3.42 12.04 2.20
CA VAL A 131 3.63 10.96 3.17
C VAL A 131 4.82 11.31 4.04
N VAL A 132 4.64 11.20 5.35
CA VAL A 132 5.69 11.36 6.37
C VAL A 132 5.91 10.01 7.06
N VAL A 133 7.18 9.72 7.34
CA VAL A 133 7.62 8.52 8.04
C VAL A 133 8.29 8.94 9.34
N SER A 134 7.94 8.28 10.44
CA SER A 134 8.53 8.48 11.76
C SER A 134 8.90 7.13 12.38
N LYS A 135 9.95 7.08 13.19
CA LYS A 135 10.30 5.86 13.95
C LYS A 135 9.37 5.64 15.16
N GLU A 136 8.75 6.71 15.63
CA GLU A 136 7.90 6.74 16.81
C GLU A 136 6.55 7.38 16.50
N GLU A 137 5.57 7.13 17.37
CA GLU A 137 4.24 7.72 17.23
C GLU A 137 4.32 9.23 17.50
N LEU A 138 3.93 10.02 16.51
CA LEU A 138 3.78 11.46 16.64
C LEU A 138 2.41 11.77 17.25
N VAL A 139 2.41 12.67 18.24
CA VAL A 139 1.19 13.30 18.73
C VAL A 139 0.81 14.39 17.71
N ILE A 140 -0.27 14.14 16.98
CA ILE A 140 -0.82 15.04 15.95
C ILE A 140 -2.26 15.42 16.27
#